data_AF-A0A512J2U2-F1
#
_entry.id   AF-A0A512J2U2-F1
#
_cell.length_a   1.000
_cell.length_b   1.000
_cell.length_c   1.000
_cell.angle_alpha   90.00
_cell.angle_beta   90.00
_cell.angle_gamma   90.00
#
_symmetry.space_group_name_H-M   'P 1'
#
loop_
_entity.id
_entity.type
_entity.pdbx_description
1 polymer ?
#
loop_
_entity_poly.entity_id
_entity_poly.type
_entity_poly.pdbx_seq_one_letter_code
_entity_poly.pdbx_strand_id
1 'polypeptide(L)'
;MSAAGPPRRALLLANPKARNGGAALDEIRAILRGGGIEPVEPPENPDCSDTIRRHAGACDLVILGGGDGTMNAGAAGLVETGLPLGILPLGTANDLARSLGLPLDPPAAARLITTVPPRPVDLGWVNGHYYFNVASVGFSAELAGDLTAESKKAWGTLGYAIAAVRVLRRVRPFTVTIEHDGTVEKVTTIQVSVGNGRHYGGGMTVEEGAAVDDGLLDFYSLEIAHWWRLIALLPALRRGTHGQSSDVRAFKTTEIVLRTRKPRPVNTDGELTTRTPAHFKVMPGALRIFAPPRAERPGGDPAPGGAGRLLPL
;
A
#
# COMPACT_ATOMS: atom_id res chain seq x y z
N MET A 1 29.39 0.08 -32.28
CA MET A 1 29.47 0.29 -30.82
C MET A 1 28.73 1.57 -30.51
N SER A 2 27.46 1.49 -30.10
CA SER A 2 26.68 2.68 -29.76
C SER A 2 27.26 3.28 -28.49
N ALA A 3 27.65 4.56 -28.52
CA ALA A 3 28.14 5.27 -27.34
C ALA A 3 27.07 5.18 -26.24
N ALA A 4 27.39 4.51 -25.14
CA ALA A 4 26.53 4.52 -23.96
C ALA A 4 26.39 5.99 -23.53
N GLY A 5 25.15 6.47 -23.42
CA GLY A 5 24.89 7.80 -22.87
C GLY A 5 25.45 7.95 -21.46
N PRO A 6 25.50 9.17 -20.90
CA PRO A 6 25.94 9.36 -19.53
C PRO A 6 25.13 8.45 -18.58
N PRO A 7 25.77 7.88 -17.54
CA PRO A 7 25.08 7.01 -16.60
C PRO A 7 23.96 7.76 -15.90
N ARG A 8 22.83 7.09 -15.70
CA ARG A 8 21.71 7.64 -14.93
C ARG A 8 22.13 7.78 -13.48
N ARG A 9 21.72 8.84 -12.79
CA ARG A 9 22.02 9.06 -11.38
C ARG A 9 20.83 8.63 -10.52
N ALA A 10 21.03 7.72 -9.59
CA ALA A 10 19.98 7.25 -8.69
C ALA A 10 20.21 7.74 -7.26
N LEU A 11 19.25 8.44 -6.67
CA LEU A 11 19.27 8.73 -5.24
C LEU A 11 19.03 7.43 -4.46
N LEU A 12 20.06 6.90 -3.80
CA LEU A 12 19.95 5.67 -3.02
C LEU A 12 19.74 5.99 -1.54
N LEU A 13 18.53 5.73 -1.04
CA LEU A 13 18.16 5.87 0.36
C LEU A 13 17.94 4.47 0.95
N ALA A 14 18.98 3.87 1.49
CA ALA A 14 18.91 2.57 2.16
C ALA A 14 19.52 2.67 3.55
N ASN A 15 18.85 2.13 4.56
CA ASN A 15 19.39 2.13 5.93
C ASN A 15 20.46 1.01 6.06
N PRO A 16 21.74 1.34 6.29
CA PRO A 16 22.80 0.34 6.44
C PRO A 16 22.64 -0.56 7.69
N LYS A 17 21.75 -0.18 8.63
CA LYS A 17 21.42 -0.97 9.84
C LYS A 17 20.30 -1.98 9.62
N ALA A 18 19.72 -2.08 8.43
CA ALA A 18 18.84 -3.19 8.07
C ALA A 18 19.65 -4.51 8.12
N ARG A 19 19.07 -5.55 8.74
CA ARG A 19 19.72 -6.84 9.06
C ARG A 19 20.58 -7.34 7.88
N ASN A 20 21.90 -7.49 8.09
CA ASN A 20 22.94 -7.93 7.11
C ASN A 20 23.41 -6.89 6.05
N GLY A 21 23.17 -5.59 6.24
CA GLY A 21 23.27 -4.57 5.18
C GLY A 21 24.63 -4.25 4.55
N GLY A 22 25.78 -4.46 5.21
CA GLY A 22 27.08 -3.98 4.70
C GLY A 22 27.50 -4.60 3.36
N ALA A 23 27.65 -5.93 3.33
CA ALA A 23 28.12 -6.65 2.14
C ALA A 23 27.09 -6.64 0.99
N ALA A 24 25.80 -6.67 1.33
CA ALA A 24 24.73 -6.63 0.33
C ALA A 24 24.67 -5.28 -0.40
N LEU A 25 24.93 -4.15 0.29
CA LEU A 25 24.91 -2.83 -0.33
C LEU A 25 26.07 -2.62 -1.31
N ASP A 26 27.26 -3.16 -1.03
CA ASP A 26 28.38 -3.09 -1.97
C ASP A 26 28.10 -3.86 -3.26
N GLU A 27 27.50 -5.05 -3.15
CA GLU A 27 27.05 -5.81 -4.32
C GLU A 27 25.97 -5.03 -5.10
N ILE A 28 24.99 -4.45 -4.41
CA ILE A 28 23.94 -3.62 -5.04
C ILE A 28 24.56 -2.43 -5.80
N ARG A 29 25.52 -1.71 -5.20
CA ARG A 29 26.22 -0.60 -5.86
C ARG A 29 26.94 -1.07 -7.11
N ALA A 30 27.63 -2.22 -7.04
CA ALA A 30 28.31 -2.80 -8.20
C ALA A 30 27.33 -3.18 -9.32
N ILE A 31 26.19 -3.77 -8.97
CA ILE A 31 25.12 -4.12 -9.92
C ILE A 31 24.54 -2.87 -10.59
N LEU A 32 24.24 -1.82 -9.81
CA LEU A 32 23.69 -0.57 -10.34
C LEU A 32 24.68 0.08 -11.31
N ARG A 33 25.96 0.21 -10.92
CA ARG A 33 27.01 0.77 -11.79
C ARG A 33 27.22 -0.05 -13.05
N GLY A 34 27.26 -1.38 -12.93
CA GLY A 34 27.34 -2.29 -14.07
C GLY A 34 26.14 -2.17 -15.02
N GLY A 35 24.98 -1.76 -14.51
CA GLY A 35 23.78 -1.43 -15.28
C GLY A 35 23.66 0.02 -15.75
N GLY A 36 24.74 0.82 -15.64
CA GLY A 36 24.76 2.22 -16.08
C GLY A 36 24.01 3.19 -15.16
N ILE A 37 23.87 2.85 -13.88
CA ILE A 37 23.24 3.68 -12.85
C ILE A 37 24.28 4.01 -11.77
N GLU A 38 24.61 5.30 -11.60
CA GLU A 38 25.48 5.76 -10.53
C GLU A 38 24.66 6.10 -9.27
N PRO A 39 24.84 5.37 -8.15
CA PRO A 39 24.15 5.68 -6.90
C PRO A 39 24.71 6.95 -6.24
N VAL A 40 23.81 7.84 -5.82
CA VAL A 40 24.08 9.05 -5.05
C VAL A 40 23.49 8.82 -3.65
N GLU A 41 24.35 8.74 -2.65
CA GLU A 41 23.96 8.55 -1.25
C GLU A 41 24.10 9.89 -0.51
N PRO A 42 23.00 10.53 -0.11
CA PRO A 42 23.07 11.75 0.67
C PRO A 42 23.48 11.45 2.11
N PRO A 43 23.96 12.46 2.86
CA PRO A 43 24.12 12.33 4.31
C PRO A 43 22.78 11.95 4.97
N GLU A 44 22.84 11.23 6.09
CA GLU A 44 21.64 10.78 6.82
C GLU A 44 20.69 11.96 7.10
N ASN A 45 19.47 11.88 6.59
CA ASN A 45 18.38 12.82 6.84
C ASN A 45 17.18 12.04 7.40
N PRO A 46 16.55 12.48 8.50
CA PRO A 46 15.38 11.81 9.05
C PRO A 46 14.16 11.81 8.11
N ASP A 47 14.05 12.76 7.18
CA ASP A 47 12.89 12.86 6.27
C ASP A 47 13.24 12.39 4.85
N CYS A 48 12.67 11.23 4.48
CA CYS A 48 12.85 10.61 3.17
C CYS A 48 12.28 11.47 2.04
N SER A 49 11.05 11.99 2.18
CA SER A 49 10.38 12.79 1.17
C SER A 49 11.08 14.13 0.91
N ASP A 50 11.55 14.80 1.96
CA ASP A 50 12.34 16.03 1.83
C ASP A 50 13.68 15.78 1.14
N THR A 51 14.34 14.66 1.45
CA THR A 51 15.58 14.26 0.76
C THR A 51 15.36 14.03 -0.73
N ILE A 52 14.26 13.38 -1.11
CA ILE A 52 13.87 13.17 -2.50
C ILE A 52 13.67 14.51 -3.21
N ARG A 53 12.89 15.43 -2.62
CA ARG A 53 12.67 16.79 -3.17
C ARG A 53 13.98 17.52 -3.45
N ARG A 54 14.92 17.50 -2.50
CA ARG A 54 16.21 18.21 -2.63
C ARG A 54 17.09 17.68 -3.76
N HIS A 55 16.98 16.40 -4.10
CA HIS A 55 17.81 15.77 -5.11
C HIS A 55 17.11 15.63 -6.47
N ALA A 56 15.88 16.12 -6.61
CA ALA A 56 15.07 15.93 -7.82
C ALA A 56 15.70 16.53 -9.09
N GLY A 57 16.44 17.63 -8.97
CA GLY A 57 17.18 18.23 -10.10
C GLY A 57 18.52 17.56 -10.42
N ALA A 58 18.99 16.63 -9.58
CA ALA A 58 20.32 16.03 -9.69
C ALA A 58 20.29 14.51 -9.98
N CYS A 59 19.15 13.86 -9.78
CA CYS A 59 18.99 12.41 -9.96
C CYS A 59 17.85 12.12 -10.94
N ASP A 60 18.00 11.05 -11.70
CA ASP A 60 17.02 10.59 -12.70
C ASP A 60 16.00 9.60 -12.10
N LEU A 61 16.31 9.02 -10.93
CA LEU A 61 15.48 8.07 -10.21
C LEU A 61 15.81 8.04 -8.71
N VAL A 62 14.91 7.47 -7.93
CA VAL A 62 15.10 7.19 -6.50
C VAL A 62 15.11 5.68 -6.29
N ILE A 63 16.01 5.18 -5.45
CA ILE A 63 16.03 3.80 -4.99
C ILE A 63 15.87 3.80 -3.48
N LEU A 64 14.77 3.23 -2.99
CA LEU A 64 14.50 3.10 -1.57
C LEU A 64 14.82 1.67 -1.11
N GLY A 65 15.67 1.54 -0.09
CA GLY A 65 16.00 0.28 0.56
C GLY A 65 15.44 0.21 1.97
N GLY A 66 14.39 -0.58 2.14
CA GLY A 66 13.70 -0.70 3.43
C GLY A 66 12.47 -1.59 3.36
N GLY A 67 11.58 -1.44 4.33
CA GLY A 67 10.25 -2.05 4.33
C GLY A 67 9.17 -1.06 3.90
N ASP A 68 7.91 -1.44 4.10
CA ASP A 68 6.74 -0.65 3.69
C ASP A 68 6.70 0.75 4.32
N GLY A 69 7.15 0.91 5.58
CA GLY A 69 7.27 2.23 6.22
C GLY A 69 8.27 3.17 5.53
N THR A 70 9.36 2.64 4.97
CA THR A 70 10.31 3.43 4.16
C THR A 70 9.68 3.89 2.86
N MET A 71 8.87 3.05 2.23
CA MET A 71 8.13 3.41 1.02
C MET A 71 7.10 4.50 1.33
N ASN A 72 6.35 4.36 2.43
CA ASN A 72 5.37 5.35 2.87
C ASN A 72 6.03 6.71 3.18
N ALA A 73 7.16 6.71 3.89
CA ALA A 73 7.92 7.93 4.19
C ALA A 73 8.43 8.67 2.94
N GLY A 74 8.66 7.97 1.83
CA GLY A 74 9.09 8.55 0.56
C GLY A 74 7.95 8.93 -0.39
N ALA A 75 6.71 8.47 -0.15
CA ALA A 75 5.61 8.54 -1.10
C ALA A 75 5.31 9.98 -1.55
N ALA A 76 5.19 10.92 -0.60
CA ALA A 76 4.88 12.31 -0.93
C ALA A 76 5.97 12.95 -1.82
N GLY A 77 7.24 12.78 -1.46
CA GLY A 77 8.36 13.29 -2.26
C GLY A 77 8.42 12.66 -3.66
N LEU A 78 8.11 11.38 -3.79
CA LEU A 78 8.06 10.71 -5.10
C LEU A 78 6.93 11.23 -5.98
N VAL A 79 5.73 11.38 -5.42
CA VAL A 79 4.57 11.92 -6.16
C VAL A 79 4.84 13.35 -6.63
N GLU A 80 5.38 14.19 -5.77
CA GLU A 80 5.68 15.59 -6.08
C GLU A 80 6.77 15.76 -7.14
N THR A 81 7.79 14.89 -7.14
CA THR A 81 8.93 14.98 -8.06
C THR A 81 8.72 14.20 -9.36
N GLY A 82 7.82 13.22 -9.37
CA GLY A 82 7.59 12.34 -10.51
C GLY A 82 8.77 11.41 -10.82
N LEU A 83 9.78 11.33 -9.94
CA LEU A 83 10.93 10.47 -10.15
C LEU A 83 10.52 8.99 -10.09
N PRO A 84 11.02 8.16 -11.02
CA PRO A 84 10.84 6.72 -10.94
C PRO A 84 11.44 6.13 -9.66
N LEU A 85 10.72 5.18 -9.06
CA LEU A 85 11.09 4.47 -7.83
C LEU A 85 11.60 3.06 -8.15
N GLY A 86 12.82 2.76 -7.70
CA GLY A 86 13.32 1.41 -7.50
C GLY A 86 13.16 0.98 -6.04
N ILE A 87 12.77 -0.27 -5.81
CA ILE A 87 12.55 -0.81 -4.45
C ILE A 87 13.58 -1.90 -4.19
N LEU A 88 14.31 -1.79 -3.07
CA LEU A 88 15.16 -2.84 -2.53
C LEU A 88 14.48 -3.42 -1.28
N PRO A 89 13.95 -4.66 -1.33
CA PRO A 89 13.19 -5.26 -0.22
C PRO A 89 14.09 -5.63 0.97
N LEU A 90 14.34 -4.67 1.86
CA LEU A 90 15.18 -4.84 3.06
C LEU A 90 14.36 -4.93 4.35
N GLY A 91 13.03 -4.83 4.26
CA GLY A 91 12.10 -4.98 5.38
C GLY A 91 11.70 -6.43 5.66
N THR A 92 10.88 -6.62 6.70
CA THR A 92 10.39 -7.95 7.12
C THR A 92 9.19 -8.43 6.30
N ALA A 93 8.22 -7.55 6.03
CA ALA A 93 6.99 -7.89 5.32
C ALA A 93 7.16 -7.72 3.80
N ASN A 94 7.54 -6.51 3.37
CA ASN A 94 7.74 -6.11 1.98
C ASN A 94 6.48 -6.34 1.15
N ASP A 95 5.33 -5.92 1.69
CA ASP A 95 4.00 -6.17 1.10
C ASP A 95 3.85 -5.49 -0.26
N LEU A 96 4.39 -4.28 -0.43
CA LEU A 96 4.42 -3.60 -1.71
C LEU A 96 5.25 -4.37 -2.75
N ALA A 97 6.44 -4.84 -2.36
CA ALA A 97 7.32 -5.59 -3.25
C ALA A 97 6.67 -6.91 -3.71
N ARG A 98 5.99 -7.62 -2.79
CA ARG A 98 5.23 -8.83 -3.11
C ARG A 98 4.08 -8.54 -4.06
N SER A 99 3.32 -7.47 -3.80
CA SER A 99 2.17 -7.07 -4.62
C SER A 99 2.58 -6.69 -6.05
N LEU A 100 3.77 -6.12 -6.22
CA LEU A 100 4.35 -5.77 -7.51
C LEU A 100 5.09 -6.92 -8.19
N GLY A 101 5.21 -8.09 -7.54
CA GLY A 101 5.95 -9.25 -8.08
C GLY A 101 7.46 -9.07 -8.10
N LEU A 102 8.02 -8.20 -7.25
CA LEU A 102 9.46 -7.95 -7.20
C LEU A 102 10.21 -9.14 -6.59
N PRO A 103 11.45 -9.41 -7.05
CA PRO A 103 12.36 -10.31 -6.34
C PRO A 103 12.57 -9.81 -4.91
N LEU A 104 12.44 -10.72 -3.93
CA LEU A 104 12.69 -10.40 -2.51
C LEU A 104 14.18 -10.43 -2.13
N ASP A 105 15.02 -10.94 -3.03
CA ASP A 105 16.47 -10.85 -2.92
C ASP A 105 16.95 -9.46 -3.40
N PRO A 106 17.58 -8.64 -2.53
CA PRO A 106 17.96 -7.27 -2.88
C PRO A 106 18.91 -7.14 -4.09
N PRO A 107 19.95 -7.98 -4.27
CA PRO A 107 20.74 -8.01 -5.51
C PRO A 107 19.90 -8.31 -6.76
N ALA A 108 18.94 -9.24 -6.70
CA ALA A 108 18.03 -9.50 -7.82
C ALA A 108 17.10 -8.30 -8.10
N ALA A 109 16.61 -7.61 -7.07
CA ALA A 109 15.82 -6.39 -7.23
C ALA A 109 16.64 -5.26 -7.87
N ALA A 110 17.92 -5.11 -7.48
CA ALA A 110 18.84 -4.15 -8.11
C ALA A 110 19.07 -4.44 -9.60
N ARG A 111 19.23 -5.73 -9.98
CA ARG A 111 19.32 -6.14 -11.39
C ARG A 111 18.03 -5.86 -12.16
N LEU A 112 16.87 -5.98 -11.51
CA LEU A 112 15.60 -5.62 -12.14
C LEU A 112 15.53 -4.12 -12.45
N ILE A 113 15.91 -3.26 -11.50
CA ILE A 113 15.92 -1.80 -11.69
C ILE A 113 16.76 -1.36 -12.91
N THR A 114 17.86 -2.08 -13.19
CA THR A 114 18.73 -1.75 -14.34
C THR A 114 18.20 -2.24 -15.68
N THR A 115 17.26 -3.21 -15.70
CA THR A 115 16.87 -3.94 -16.90
C THR A 115 15.43 -3.71 -17.37
N VAL A 116 14.51 -3.38 -16.46
CA VAL A 116 13.09 -3.16 -16.82
C VAL A 116 12.75 -1.66 -16.83
N PRO A 117 11.81 -1.20 -17.66
CA PRO A 117 11.30 0.17 -17.57
C PRO A 117 10.35 0.33 -16.37
N PRO A 118 10.23 1.54 -15.80
CA PRO A 118 9.27 1.79 -14.73
C PRO A 118 7.85 1.92 -15.30
N ARG A 119 6.86 1.39 -14.58
CA ARG A 119 5.45 1.41 -14.95
C ARG A 119 4.61 2.22 -13.95
N PRO A 120 3.46 2.80 -14.37
CA PRO A 120 2.56 3.49 -13.45
C PRO A 120 2.03 2.52 -12.39
N VAL A 121 1.91 3.03 -11.17
CA VAL A 121 1.29 2.38 -10.01
C VAL A 121 0.44 3.41 -9.29
N ASP A 122 -0.76 3.00 -8.90
CA ASP A 122 -1.72 3.87 -8.23
C ASP A 122 -1.39 4.00 -6.75
N LEU A 123 -1.79 5.12 -6.15
CA LEU A 123 -1.77 5.29 -4.70
C LEU A 123 -3.16 5.63 -4.18
N GLY A 124 -3.45 5.13 -2.98
CA GLY A 124 -4.55 5.67 -2.21
C GLY A 124 -4.14 6.99 -1.58
N TRP A 125 -5.09 7.90 -1.44
CA TRP A 125 -4.91 9.18 -0.77
C TRP A 125 -6.04 9.41 0.22
N VAL A 126 -5.71 9.91 1.42
CA VAL A 126 -6.70 10.32 2.43
C VAL A 126 -6.27 11.59 3.15
N ASN A 127 -7.07 12.65 3.09
CA ASN A 127 -6.85 13.91 3.82
C ASN A 127 -5.38 14.45 3.76
N GLY A 128 -4.69 14.28 2.64
CA GLY A 128 -3.30 14.73 2.46
C GLY A 128 -2.24 13.63 2.61
N HIS A 129 -2.62 12.41 2.99
CA HIS A 129 -1.70 11.29 3.23
C HIS A 129 -1.85 10.22 2.16
N TYR A 130 -0.73 9.81 1.56
CA TYR A 130 -0.70 8.70 0.63
C TYR A 130 -0.58 7.35 1.35
N TYR A 131 -1.12 6.30 0.75
CA TYR A 131 -0.97 4.92 1.20
C TYR A 131 -0.90 3.97 -0.01
N PHE A 132 -0.14 2.89 0.15
CA PHE A 132 0.09 1.89 -0.89
C PHE A 132 -0.95 0.77 -0.83
N ASN A 133 -1.26 0.29 0.37
CA ASN A 133 -2.04 -0.92 0.55
C ASN A 133 -3.45 -0.59 1.01
N VAL A 134 -3.59 -0.05 2.22
CA VAL A 134 -4.91 0.14 2.81
C VAL A 134 -4.96 1.22 3.86
N ALA A 135 -6.07 1.95 3.85
CA ALA A 135 -6.48 2.80 4.94
C ALA A 135 -7.70 2.22 5.68
N SER A 136 -7.81 2.42 6.99
CA SER A 136 -8.92 1.87 7.78
C SER A 136 -9.37 2.76 8.93
N VAL A 137 -10.66 2.61 9.28
CA VAL A 137 -11.32 3.28 10.41
C VAL A 137 -12.03 2.24 11.24
N GLY A 138 -11.84 2.28 12.57
CA GLY A 138 -12.47 1.35 13.51
C GLY A 138 -11.49 0.33 14.06
N PHE A 139 -11.91 -0.94 14.13
CA PHE A 139 -11.21 -2.00 14.86
C PHE A 139 -9.69 -2.08 14.60
N SER A 140 -9.26 -2.07 13.34
CA SER A 140 -7.84 -2.17 12.97
C SER A 140 -7.00 -0.96 13.40
N ALA A 141 -7.56 0.25 13.39
CA ALA A 141 -6.88 1.45 13.88
C ALA A 141 -6.76 1.47 15.41
N GLU A 142 -7.75 0.92 16.12
CA GLU A 142 -7.70 0.77 17.59
C GLU A 142 -6.70 -0.32 18.01
N LEU A 143 -6.59 -1.42 17.24
CA LEU A 143 -5.60 -2.48 17.44
C LEU A 143 -4.15 -2.03 17.22
N ALA A 144 -3.90 -1.18 16.22
CA ALA A 144 -2.57 -0.66 15.91
C ALA A 144 -1.97 0.14 17.09
N GLY A 145 -2.82 0.76 17.92
CA GLY A 145 -2.40 1.45 19.14
C GLY A 145 -2.15 0.54 20.34
N ASP A 146 -2.85 -0.59 20.46
CA ASP A 146 -2.88 -1.42 21.68
C ASP A 146 -1.95 -2.66 21.63
N LEU A 147 -1.57 -3.16 20.45
CA LEU A 147 -0.71 -4.34 20.30
C LEU A 147 0.78 -3.96 20.23
N THR A 148 1.40 -3.67 21.37
CA THR A 148 2.86 -3.51 21.46
C THR A 148 3.60 -4.83 21.29
N ALA A 149 4.84 -4.75 20.76
CA ALA A 149 5.72 -5.89 20.50
C ALA A 149 6.05 -6.75 21.74
N GLU A 150 5.82 -6.22 22.95
CA GLU A 150 6.05 -6.92 24.22
C GLU A 150 5.10 -8.11 24.42
N SER A 151 3.91 -8.09 23.83
CA SER A 151 2.92 -9.18 23.94
C SER A 151 3.33 -10.44 23.16
N LYS A 152 4.25 -10.33 22.21
CA LYS A 152 4.66 -11.45 21.31
C LYS A 152 5.61 -12.46 21.95
N LYS A 153 6.25 -12.15 23.09
CA LYS A 153 7.36 -12.97 23.63
C LYS A 153 7.00 -13.90 24.78
N ALA A 154 5.88 -13.70 25.48
CA ALA A 154 5.66 -14.31 26.79
C ALA A 154 4.62 -15.45 26.84
N TRP A 155 3.76 -15.61 25.83
CA TRP A 155 2.64 -16.56 25.90
C TRP A 155 2.46 -17.20 24.52
N GLY A 156 2.55 -18.52 24.40
CA GLY A 156 2.43 -19.24 23.12
C GLY A 156 1.12 -18.98 22.36
N THR A 157 0.84 -19.75 21.31
CA THR A 157 -0.33 -19.57 20.41
C THR A 157 -1.67 -19.36 21.12
N LEU A 158 -1.90 -20.02 22.27
CA LEU A 158 -3.10 -19.87 23.09
C LEU A 158 -3.21 -18.49 23.77
N GLY A 159 -2.10 -17.94 24.27
CA GLY A 159 -2.07 -16.62 24.90
C GLY A 159 -2.33 -15.50 23.90
N TYR A 160 -1.80 -15.65 22.69
CA TYR A 160 -2.12 -14.76 21.58
C TYR A 160 -3.61 -14.81 21.21
N ALA A 161 -4.22 -16.00 21.17
CA ALA A 161 -5.66 -16.13 20.91
C ALA A 161 -6.52 -15.46 22.01
N ILE A 162 -6.18 -15.62 23.29
CA ILE A 162 -6.88 -14.97 24.40
C ILE A 162 -6.74 -13.44 24.31
N ALA A 163 -5.53 -12.93 24.02
CA ALA A 163 -5.30 -11.51 23.82
C ALA A 163 -6.14 -10.96 22.66
N ALA A 164 -6.16 -11.65 21.51
CA ALA A 164 -6.97 -11.28 20.35
C ALA A 164 -8.47 -11.24 20.69
N VAL A 165 -9.00 -12.24 21.40
CA VAL A 165 -10.41 -12.27 21.85
C VAL A 165 -10.70 -11.12 22.82
N ARG A 166 -9.77 -10.79 23.73
CA ARG A 166 -9.93 -9.68 24.68
C ARG A 166 -10.03 -8.33 23.96
N VAL A 167 -9.23 -8.12 22.91
CA VAL A 167 -9.33 -6.91 22.08
C VAL A 167 -10.62 -6.93 21.25
N LEU A 168 -10.99 -8.05 20.66
CA LEU A 168 -12.26 -8.23 19.94
C LEU A 168 -13.50 -7.89 20.77
N ARG A 169 -13.50 -8.23 22.07
CA ARG A 169 -14.61 -7.91 22.98
C ARG A 169 -14.75 -6.42 23.29
N ARG A 170 -13.72 -5.61 23.04
CA ARG A 170 -13.77 -4.14 23.21
C ARG A 170 -14.33 -3.43 21.99
N VAL A 171 -14.41 -4.13 20.86
CA VAL A 171 -14.92 -3.58 19.60
C VAL A 171 -16.37 -3.19 19.76
N ARG A 172 -16.66 -1.91 19.52
CA ARG A 172 -18.02 -1.38 19.52
C ARG A 172 -18.38 -0.95 18.11
N PRO A 173 -19.52 -1.42 17.56
CA PRO A 173 -20.04 -0.90 16.31
C PRO A 173 -20.20 0.62 16.39
N PHE A 174 -19.96 1.28 15.27
CA PHE A 174 -20.15 2.70 15.11
C PHE A 174 -20.87 2.98 13.82
N THR A 175 -21.61 4.09 13.84
CA THR A 175 -22.31 4.55 12.66
C THR A 175 -21.39 5.45 11.84
N VAL A 176 -21.29 5.16 10.55
CA VAL A 176 -20.57 5.93 9.54
C VAL A 176 -21.52 6.30 8.42
N THR A 177 -21.47 7.56 8.01
CA THR A 177 -22.08 8.01 6.75
C THR A 177 -21.02 7.89 5.68
N ILE A 178 -21.38 7.19 4.60
CA ILE A 178 -20.54 6.89 3.46
C ILE A 178 -21.12 7.66 2.27
N GLU A 179 -20.29 8.46 1.63
CA GLU A 179 -20.65 9.19 0.41
C GLU A 179 -19.71 8.74 -0.70
N HIS A 180 -20.26 8.17 -1.77
CA HIS A 180 -19.52 7.71 -2.95
C HIS A 180 -20.45 7.69 -4.17
N ASP A 181 -19.90 7.95 -5.36
CA ASP A 181 -20.59 7.82 -6.65
C ASP A 181 -21.97 8.53 -6.71
N GLY A 182 -22.11 9.68 -6.04
CA GLY A 182 -23.36 10.44 -5.95
C GLY A 182 -24.42 9.87 -4.99
N THR A 183 -24.09 8.81 -4.25
CA THR A 183 -24.94 8.20 -3.23
C THR A 183 -24.46 8.54 -1.83
N VAL A 184 -25.40 8.61 -0.88
CA VAL A 184 -25.10 8.80 0.55
C VAL A 184 -25.84 7.76 1.34
N GLU A 185 -25.08 6.92 2.04
CA GLU A 185 -25.61 5.82 2.83
C GLU A 185 -25.12 5.92 4.28
N LYS A 186 -25.88 5.31 5.20
CA LYS A 186 -25.53 5.30 6.62
C LYS A 186 -25.54 3.87 7.10
N VAL A 187 -24.38 3.39 7.55
CA VAL A 187 -24.19 2.00 7.99
C VAL A 187 -23.67 1.96 9.42
N THR A 188 -23.97 0.86 10.11
CA THR A 188 -23.39 0.56 11.43
C THR A 188 -22.41 -0.58 11.25
N THR A 189 -21.14 -0.31 11.58
CA THR A 189 -20.02 -1.19 11.25
C THR A 189 -19.02 -1.21 12.38
N ILE A 190 -18.21 -2.26 12.46
CA ILE A 190 -17.06 -2.29 13.38
C ILE A 190 -15.76 -1.86 12.70
N GLN A 191 -15.72 -1.88 11.37
CA GLN A 191 -14.54 -1.55 10.60
C GLN A 191 -14.91 -1.15 9.18
N VAL A 192 -14.27 -0.09 8.72
CA VAL A 192 -14.19 0.28 7.31
C VAL A 192 -12.74 0.16 6.86
N SER A 193 -12.52 -0.41 5.68
CA SER A 193 -11.24 -0.46 4.99
C SER A 193 -11.39 0.09 3.57
N VAL A 194 -10.41 0.86 3.12
CA VAL A 194 -10.33 1.41 1.76
C VAL A 194 -8.97 1.01 1.19
N GLY A 195 -8.98 -0.02 0.35
CA GLY A 195 -7.77 -0.60 -0.25
C GLY A 195 -7.40 0.06 -1.57
N ASN A 196 -6.11 0.04 -1.90
CA ASN A 196 -5.53 0.44 -3.18
C ASN A 196 -4.88 -0.76 -3.90
N GLY A 197 -5.23 -2.00 -3.51
CA GLY A 197 -4.61 -3.20 -4.05
C GLY A 197 -5.06 -4.52 -3.45
N ARG A 198 -4.41 -5.60 -3.91
CA ARG A 198 -4.81 -7.01 -3.73
C ARG A 198 -4.78 -7.56 -2.30
N HIS A 199 -3.96 -6.99 -1.41
CA HIS A 199 -3.64 -7.61 -0.12
C HIS A 199 -4.03 -6.74 1.07
N TYR A 200 -4.59 -7.37 2.11
CA TYR A 200 -4.89 -6.77 3.41
C TYR A 200 -4.16 -7.50 4.55
N GLY A 201 -3.56 -6.75 5.49
CA GLY A 201 -3.24 -7.20 6.85
C GLY A 201 -2.53 -8.55 7.02
N GLY A 202 -1.31 -8.71 6.47
CA GLY A 202 -0.49 -9.91 6.70
C GLY A 202 -0.80 -11.10 5.79
N GLY A 203 -1.26 -10.84 4.55
CA GLY A 203 -1.47 -11.86 3.52
C GLY A 203 -2.92 -12.30 3.31
N MET A 204 -3.92 -11.55 3.80
CA MET A 204 -5.33 -11.84 3.51
C MET A 204 -5.69 -11.21 2.16
N THR A 205 -5.91 -12.05 1.15
CA THR A 205 -6.42 -11.66 -0.17
C THR A 205 -7.93 -11.51 -0.07
N VAL A 206 -8.42 -10.29 -0.29
CA VAL A 206 -9.86 -9.97 -0.15
C VAL A 206 -10.60 -10.20 -1.47
N GLU A 207 -9.94 -9.96 -2.61
CA GLU A 207 -10.51 -10.18 -3.93
C GLU A 207 -9.41 -10.62 -4.92
N GLU A 208 -9.65 -11.66 -5.71
CA GLU A 208 -8.70 -12.14 -6.72
C GLU A 208 -8.45 -11.13 -7.87
N GLY A 209 -9.36 -10.16 -8.06
CA GLY A 209 -9.35 -9.18 -9.15
C GLY A 209 -8.69 -7.83 -8.86
N ALA A 210 -8.47 -7.49 -7.58
CA ALA A 210 -7.91 -6.19 -7.17
C ALA A 210 -6.46 -6.02 -7.65
N ALA A 211 -6.16 -4.89 -8.29
CA ALA A 211 -4.84 -4.58 -8.80
C ALA A 211 -4.42 -3.18 -8.37
N VAL A 212 -3.14 -2.99 -8.04
CA VAL A 212 -2.57 -1.69 -7.63
C VAL A 212 -2.44 -0.67 -8.78
N ASP A 213 -3.07 -0.96 -9.92
CA ASP A 213 -2.96 -0.22 -11.18
C ASP A 213 -4.27 -0.27 -12.00
N ASP A 214 -5.42 -0.53 -11.36
CA ASP A 214 -6.74 -0.56 -12.01
C ASP A 214 -7.51 0.77 -11.90
N GLY A 215 -6.93 1.78 -11.25
CA GLY A 215 -7.52 3.11 -11.09
C GLY A 215 -8.71 3.13 -10.14
N LEU A 216 -8.88 2.13 -9.27
CA LEU A 216 -10.00 2.03 -8.35
C LEU A 216 -9.53 1.83 -6.90
N LEU A 217 -10.35 2.29 -5.96
CA LEU A 217 -10.29 1.92 -4.56
C LEU A 217 -11.25 0.77 -4.29
N ASP A 218 -10.82 -0.24 -3.54
CA ASP A 218 -11.69 -1.31 -3.06
C ASP A 218 -12.18 -0.97 -1.64
N PHE A 219 -13.47 -0.68 -1.53
CA PHE A 219 -14.12 -0.40 -0.25
C PHE A 219 -14.62 -1.69 0.41
N TYR A 220 -14.42 -1.80 1.72
CA TYR A 220 -14.96 -2.88 2.54
C TYR A 220 -15.52 -2.36 3.87
N SER A 221 -16.69 -2.85 4.27
CA SER A 221 -17.23 -2.63 5.61
C SER A 221 -17.67 -3.94 6.27
N LEU A 222 -17.30 -4.11 7.54
CA LEU A 222 -17.73 -5.23 8.37
C LEU A 222 -18.93 -4.83 9.22
N GLU A 223 -20.12 -5.05 8.66
CA GLU A 223 -21.43 -4.67 9.21
C GLU A 223 -21.97 -5.72 10.21
N ILE A 224 -21.10 -6.19 11.12
CA ILE A 224 -21.50 -7.18 12.12
C ILE A 224 -22.14 -6.53 13.35
N ALA A 225 -23.29 -7.07 13.75
CA ALA A 225 -23.98 -6.66 14.98
C ALA A 225 -23.20 -7.04 16.25
N HIS A 226 -22.41 -8.13 16.21
CA HIS A 226 -21.69 -8.64 17.37
C HIS A 226 -20.34 -9.26 17.00
N TRP A 227 -19.31 -9.04 17.85
CA TRP A 227 -17.93 -9.51 17.64
C TRP A 227 -17.77 -11.02 17.44
N TRP A 228 -18.68 -11.85 17.98
CA TRP A 228 -18.64 -13.30 17.79
C TRP A 228 -18.93 -13.72 16.35
N ARG A 229 -19.65 -12.90 15.55
CA ARG A 229 -19.80 -13.15 14.11
C ARG A 229 -18.47 -13.06 13.39
N LEU A 230 -17.54 -12.20 13.85
CA LEU A 230 -16.19 -12.15 13.29
C LEU A 230 -15.45 -13.48 13.47
N ILE A 231 -15.62 -14.13 14.63
CA ILE A 231 -15.02 -15.45 14.89
C ILE A 231 -15.61 -16.50 13.95
N ALA A 232 -16.92 -16.47 13.74
CA ALA A 232 -17.59 -17.36 12.79
C ALA A 232 -17.14 -17.11 11.33
N LEU A 233 -16.76 -15.88 10.98
CA LEU A 233 -16.25 -15.47 9.67
C LEU A 233 -14.77 -15.84 9.43
N LEU A 234 -13.95 -16.05 10.48
CA LEU A 234 -12.51 -16.33 10.36
C LEU A 234 -12.17 -17.48 9.39
N PRO A 235 -12.87 -18.62 9.37
CA PRO A 235 -12.59 -19.69 8.42
C PRO A 235 -12.86 -19.28 6.96
N ALA A 236 -13.92 -18.49 6.72
CA ALA A 236 -14.27 -18.00 5.39
C ALA A 236 -13.32 -16.90 4.92
N LEU A 237 -12.89 -16.02 5.82
CA LEU A 237 -11.85 -15.00 5.56
C LEU A 237 -10.52 -15.66 5.16
N ARG A 238 -10.08 -16.68 5.89
CA ARG A 238 -8.85 -17.43 5.55
C ARG A 238 -8.90 -18.16 4.21
N ARG A 239 -10.10 -18.55 3.77
CA ARG A 239 -10.33 -19.22 2.48
C ARG A 239 -10.68 -18.24 1.35
N GLY A 240 -10.79 -16.94 1.63
CA GLY A 240 -11.19 -15.95 0.63
C GLY A 240 -12.68 -16.00 0.21
N THR A 241 -13.52 -16.82 0.85
CA THR A 241 -14.93 -17.05 0.43
C THR A 241 -15.94 -16.14 1.15
N HIS A 242 -15.49 -15.03 1.72
CA HIS A 242 -16.32 -14.17 2.58
C HIS A 242 -17.16 -13.15 1.79
N GLY A 243 -16.88 -12.96 0.49
CA GLY A 243 -17.60 -12.03 -0.40
C GLY A 243 -19.09 -12.34 -0.62
N GLN A 244 -19.63 -13.41 -0.04
CA GLN A 244 -21.06 -13.76 -0.08
C GLN A 244 -21.78 -13.60 1.26
N SER A 245 -21.12 -13.04 2.28
CA SER A 245 -21.76 -12.81 3.57
C SER A 245 -22.55 -11.49 3.57
N SER A 246 -23.80 -11.52 4.05
CA SER A 246 -24.60 -10.31 4.29
C SER A 246 -23.98 -9.35 5.31
N ASP A 247 -22.95 -9.79 6.04
CA ASP A 247 -22.22 -9.00 7.02
C ASP A 247 -21.08 -8.16 6.41
N VAL A 248 -20.85 -8.28 5.09
CA VAL A 248 -19.77 -7.60 4.38
C VAL A 248 -20.34 -6.77 3.25
N ARG A 249 -20.12 -5.45 3.31
CA ARG A 249 -20.34 -4.55 2.18
C ARG A 249 -19.03 -4.40 1.42
N ALA A 250 -19.06 -4.54 0.10
CA ALA A 250 -17.91 -4.31 -0.76
C ALA A 250 -18.35 -3.62 -2.05
N PHE A 251 -17.58 -2.64 -2.50
CA PHE A 251 -17.73 -2.01 -3.81
C PHE A 251 -16.42 -1.34 -4.24
N LYS A 252 -16.31 -0.99 -5.52
CA LYS A 252 -15.19 -0.22 -6.05
C LYS A 252 -15.62 1.19 -6.39
N THR A 253 -14.77 2.17 -6.13
CA THR A 253 -15.02 3.57 -6.47
C THR A 253 -13.70 4.31 -6.66
N THR A 254 -13.72 5.49 -7.26
CA THR A 254 -12.54 6.37 -7.34
C THR A 254 -12.45 7.33 -6.16
N GLU A 255 -13.55 7.58 -5.45
CA GLU A 255 -13.64 8.63 -4.42
C GLU A 255 -14.71 8.30 -3.38
N ILE A 256 -14.38 8.45 -2.11
CA ILE A 256 -15.29 8.16 -1.00
C ILE A 256 -15.05 9.08 0.19
N VAL A 257 -16.11 9.57 0.79
CA VAL A 257 -16.06 10.39 2.02
C VAL A 257 -16.71 9.64 3.17
N LEU A 258 -15.95 9.44 4.25
CA LEU A 258 -16.43 8.81 5.47
C LEU A 258 -16.64 9.86 6.56
N ARG A 259 -17.86 9.95 7.09
CA ARG A 259 -18.20 10.85 8.19
C ARG A 259 -18.69 10.05 9.39
N THR A 260 -18.18 10.37 10.57
CA THR A 260 -18.62 9.76 11.83
C THR A 260 -19.02 10.85 12.82
N ARG A 261 -19.93 10.52 13.74
CA ARG A 261 -20.44 11.49 14.73
C ARG A 261 -19.34 12.11 15.60
N LYS A 262 -18.34 11.32 15.99
CA LYS A 262 -17.12 11.77 16.66
C LYS A 262 -15.92 11.45 15.77
N PRO A 263 -14.90 12.32 15.68
CA PRO A 263 -13.69 12.04 14.91
C PRO A 263 -13.02 10.75 15.35
N ARG A 264 -12.90 9.79 14.43
CA ARG A 264 -12.23 8.50 14.64
C ARG A 264 -10.86 8.53 13.96
N PRO A 265 -9.81 7.95 14.55
CA PRO A 265 -8.51 7.80 13.89
C PRO A 265 -8.64 7.01 12.59
N VAL A 266 -7.84 7.41 11.61
CA VAL A 266 -7.63 6.72 10.34
C VAL A 266 -6.21 6.16 10.37
N ASN A 267 -6.10 4.86 10.14
CA ASN A 267 -4.83 4.17 9.96
C ASN A 267 -4.54 4.05 8.46
N THR A 268 -3.32 4.35 8.02
CA THR A 268 -2.84 4.16 6.65
C THR A 268 -1.58 3.30 6.69
N ASP A 269 -1.58 2.15 6.03
CA ASP A 269 -0.44 1.21 5.99
C ASP A 269 0.15 0.82 7.36
N GLY A 270 -0.64 0.93 8.43
CA GLY A 270 -0.23 0.55 9.79
C GLY A 270 0.15 1.72 10.71
N GLU A 271 0.07 2.96 10.23
CA GLU A 271 0.30 4.16 11.03
C GLU A 271 -0.96 5.03 11.13
N LEU A 272 -1.17 5.67 12.28
CA LEU A 272 -2.26 6.63 12.47
C LEU A 272 -1.88 7.99 11.88
N THR A 273 -2.53 8.39 10.79
CA THR A 273 -2.15 9.58 10.02
C THR A 273 -3.17 10.71 10.08
N THR A 274 -4.47 10.38 10.14
CA THR A 274 -5.53 11.41 10.11
C THR A 274 -6.77 10.95 10.89
N ARG A 275 -7.89 11.69 10.78
CA ARG A 275 -9.16 11.39 11.44
C ARG A 275 -10.34 11.65 10.50
N THR A 276 -11.49 11.06 10.82
CA THR A 276 -12.75 11.39 10.15
C THR A 276 -13.24 12.80 10.51
N PRO A 277 -13.91 13.56 9.60
CA PRO A 277 -14.25 13.19 8.22
C PRO A 277 -13.03 12.88 7.36
N ALA A 278 -13.09 11.75 6.65
CA ALA A 278 -11.96 11.23 5.89
C ALA A 278 -12.36 11.14 4.43
N HIS A 279 -11.65 11.87 3.58
CA HIS A 279 -11.87 11.93 2.15
C HIS A 279 -10.80 11.12 1.44
N PHE A 280 -11.22 9.99 0.86
CA PHE A 280 -10.36 9.08 0.13
C PHE A 280 -10.48 9.30 -1.37
N LYS A 281 -9.36 9.20 -2.08
CA LYS A 281 -9.29 9.21 -3.54
C LYS A 281 -8.24 8.21 -4.00
N VAL A 282 -8.49 7.58 -5.16
CA VAL A 282 -7.42 6.95 -5.93
C VAL A 282 -6.60 8.03 -6.63
N MET A 283 -5.30 7.82 -6.71
CA MET A 283 -4.37 8.66 -7.46
C MET A 283 -3.78 7.78 -8.58
N PRO A 284 -4.43 7.73 -9.76
CA PRO A 284 -4.01 6.83 -10.83
C PRO A 284 -2.61 7.18 -11.35
N GLY A 285 -1.75 6.17 -11.47
CA GLY A 285 -0.36 6.33 -11.94
C GLY A 285 0.46 7.32 -11.13
N ALA A 286 0.13 7.54 -9.86
CA ALA A 286 0.80 8.50 -8.98
C ALA A 286 2.30 8.24 -8.84
N LEU A 287 2.74 6.99 -8.98
CA LEU A 287 4.13 6.61 -8.98
C LEU A 287 4.52 5.87 -10.26
N ARG A 288 5.80 5.98 -10.61
CA ARG A 288 6.42 5.13 -11.64
C ARG A 288 7.38 4.17 -10.96
N ILE A 289 7.11 2.87 -10.98
CA ILE A 289 7.90 1.88 -10.23
C ILE A 289 8.55 0.89 -11.18
N PHE A 290 9.84 0.60 -10.98
CA PHE A 290 10.55 -0.49 -11.64
C PHE A 290 10.03 -1.83 -11.13
N ALA A 291 9.20 -2.50 -11.93
CA ALA A 291 8.59 -3.78 -11.60
C ALA A 291 8.46 -4.65 -12.86
N PRO A 292 8.34 -5.98 -12.72
CA PRO A 292 8.04 -6.85 -13.85
C PRO A 292 6.81 -6.38 -14.63
N PRO A 293 6.74 -6.69 -15.94
CA PRO A 293 5.53 -6.51 -16.71
C PRO A 293 4.35 -7.20 -16.03
N ARG A 294 3.16 -6.60 -16.14
CA ARG A 294 1.93 -7.22 -15.67
C ARG A 294 1.75 -8.58 -16.36
N ALA A 295 1.47 -9.63 -15.61
CA ALA A 295 0.96 -10.85 -16.21
C ALA A 295 -0.39 -10.53 -16.89
N GLU A 296 -0.52 -10.81 -18.19
CA GLU A 296 -1.76 -10.60 -18.94
C GLU A 296 -2.90 -11.37 -18.24
N ARG A 297 -4.03 -10.68 -17.96
CA ARG A 297 -5.21 -11.33 -17.39
C ARG A 297 -5.82 -12.27 -18.44
N PRO A 298 -6.15 -13.53 -18.10
CA PRO A 298 -7.09 -14.29 -18.92
C PRO A 298 -8.48 -13.61 -18.81
N GLY A 299 -8.95 -12.97 -19.88
CA GLY A 299 -10.35 -12.51 -20.02
C GLY A 299 -10.67 -11.10 -19.52
N GLY A 300 -10.00 -10.07 -20.02
CA GLY A 300 -10.42 -8.68 -19.79
C GLY A 300 -11.72 -8.34 -20.52
N ASP A 301 -12.79 -8.05 -19.78
CA ASP A 301 -13.95 -7.33 -20.30
C ASP A 301 -13.51 -5.90 -20.67
N PRO A 302 -13.89 -5.34 -21.84
CA PRO A 302 -13.41 -4.05 -22.28
C PRO A 302 -13.89 -2.96 -21.32
N ALA A 303 -13.01 -1.97 -21.09
CA ALA A 303 -13.34 -0.75 -20.36
C ALA A 303 -14.67 -0.15 -20.88
N PRO A 304 -15.53 0.42 -20.02
CA PRO A 304 -16.75 1.05 -20.46
C PRO A 304 -16.40 2.22 -21.40
N GLY A 305 -16.54 1.96 -22.70
CA GLY A 305 -16.27 2.91 -23.76
C GLY A 305 -17.19 4.11 -23.64
N GLY A 306 -16.58 5.29 -23.70
CA GLY A 306 -17.26 6.58 -23.59
C GLY A 306 -18.43 6.73 -24.57
N ALA A 307 -19.47 7.37 -24.05
CA ALA A 307 -20.66 7.75 -24.78
C ALA A 307 -20.34 8.48 -26.11
N GLY A 308 -20.95 7.96 -27.17
CA GLY A 308 -21.61 8.73 -28.23
C GLY A 308 -20.85 9.87 -28.89
N ARG A 309 -20.29 9.62 -30.08
CA ARG A 309 -20.19 10.63 -31.15
C ARG A 309 -21.10 10.25 -32.32
N LEU A 310 -22.17 11.04 -32.45
CA LEU A 310 -22.71 11.67 -33.67
C LEU A 310 -22.53 10.94 -35.01
N LEU A 311 -23.66 10.54 -35.60
CA LEU A 311 -23.85 10.53 -37.06
C LEU A 311 -24.61 11.81 -37.46
N PRO A 312 -24.16 12.58 -38.46
CA PRO A 312 -25.02 13.52 -39.17
C PRO A 312 -25.64 12.88 -40.42
N LEU A 313 -26.93 13.17 -40.61
CA LEU A 313 -27.81 13.04 -41.79
C LEU A 313 -28.03 11.65 -42.38
#